data_AF-S7QAZ6-F1
#
_entry.id   AF-S7QAZ6-F1
#
_cell.length_a   1.000
_cell.length_b   1.000
_cell.length_c   1.000
_cell.angle_alpha   90.00
_cell.angle_beta   90.00
_cell.angle_gamma   90.00
#
_symmetry.space_group_name_H-M   'P 1'
#
loop_
_entity.id
_entity.type
_entity.pdbx_description
1 polymer ?
#
loop_
_entity_poly.entity_id
_entity_poly.type
_entity_poly.pdbx_seq_one_letter_code
_entity_poly.pdbx_strand_id
1 'polypeptide(L)'
;MTFHGHGFLPLELPDVAPLTSSVYSGFGFRSTQDSGLLYHRASPVGPCEVSLQQGHVTLRFVTTEVKTPGGFADGSPHYVAFYSNTTGVWLYVDDQLQQMKPHQGPPPRPQPQPQPEGPHRLLLGGLGASNTIRNFSGCITNVFVQRLMGPQRVLDLQQNVGGINVSSGCAPAAPGTQTPVQAPRGLQATVAQKVSRHTRQPTQDSACTPPRPLGTIHGTYQFGGPLSSYLEFTAVLAPFENW
;
A
#
# COMPACT_ATOMS: atom_id res chain seq x y z
N MET A 1 2.44 -2.87 -7.02
CA MET A 1 2.01 -2.69 -8.42
C MET A 1 2.32 -1.26 -8.81
N THR A 2 2.91 -1.06 -9.98
CA THR A 2 3.18 0.25 -10.55
C THR A 2 2.07 0.60 -11.53
N PHE A 3 1.54 1.81 -11.42
CA PHE A 3 0.49 2.38 -12.27
C PHE A 3 1.11 3.48 -13.13
N HIS A 4 0.70 3.57 -14.39
CA HIS A 4 1.32 4.46 -15.37
C HIS A 4 0.42 5.65 -15.78
N GLY A 5 -0.56 6.04 -14.95
CA GLY A 5 -1.36 7.26 -15.15
C GLY A 5 -2.54 7.15 -16.11
N HIS A 6 -2.72 6.00 -16.79
CA HIS A 6 -3.82 5.80 -17.75
C HIS A 6 -4.45 4.40 -17.62
N GLY A 7 -4.59 3.92 -16.39
CA GLY A 7 -5.00 2.55 -16.11
C GLY A 7 -5.65 2.37 -14.75
N PHE A 8 -5.95 1.13 -14.42
CA PHE A 8 -6.53 0.72 -13.14
C PHE A 8 -6.32 -0.77 -12.89
N LEU A 9 -6.45 -1.20 -11.63
CA LEU A 9 -6.33 -2.59 -11.22
C LEU A 9 -7.60 -3.04 -10.48
N PRO A 10 -8.44 -3.90 -11.09
CA PRO A 10 -9.61 -4.45 -10.42
C PRO A 10 -9.25 -5.69 -9.57
N LEU A 11 -9.75 -5.72 -8.34
CA LEU A 11 -9.59 -6.82 -7.39
C LEU A 11 -10.97 -7.27 -6.88
N GLU A 12 -11.15 -8.57 -6.75
CA GLU A 12 -12.31 -9.12 -6.06
C GLU A 12 -12.05 -9.16 -4.55
N LEU A 13 -13.05 -8.75 -3.78
CA LEU A 13 -13.02 -8.70 -2.33
C LEU A 13 -13.94 -9.79 -1.76
N PRO A 14 -13.40 -10.96 -1.38
CA PRO A 14 -14.18 -11.99 -0.69
C PRO A 14 -14.42 -11.58 0.77
N ASP A 15 -15.62 -11.87 1.28
CA ASP A 15 -15.96 -11.82 2.71
C ASP A 15 -15.69 -10.48 3.39
N VAL A 16 -16.00 -9.36 2.73
CA VAL A 16 -15.82 -8.02 3.29
C VAL A 16 -17.14 -7.41 3.75
N ALA A 17 -17.10 -6.65 4.85
CA ALA A 17 -18.26 -5.97 5.38
C ALA A 17 -18.77 -4.88 4.41
N PRO A 18 -20.09 -4.64 4.31
CA PRO A 18 -20.63 -3.53 3.53
C PRO A 18 -20.23 -2.18 4.14
N LEU A 19 -20.25 -1.10 3.34
CA LEU A 19 -19.90 0.25 3.82
C LEU A 19 -20.89 0.82 4.85
N THR A 20 -22.02 0.17 5.08
CA THR A 20 -23.00 0.49 6.14
C THR A 20 -22.60 -0.04 7.52
N SER A 21 -21.51 -0.80 7.61
CA SER A 21 -21.00 -1.42 8.84
C SER A 21 -19.62 -0.85 9.21
N SER A 22 -18.97 -1.43 10.22
CA SER A 22 -17.59 -1.05 10.55
C SER A 22 -16.63 -1.51 9.45
N VAL A 23 -15.79 -0.60 8.97
CA VAL A 23 -14.83 -0.85 7.90
C VAL A 23 -13.43 -0.46 8.37
N TYR A 24 -12.46 -1.32 8.11
CA TYR A 24 -11.04 -1.01 8.22
C TYR A 24 -10.33 -1.43 6.94
N SER A 25 -9.52 -0.52 6.39
CA SER A 25 -8.79 -0.73 5.14
C SER A 25 -7.57 0.18 5.11
N GLY A 26 -6.59 -0.19 4.29
CA GLY A 26 -5.35 0.57 4.15
C GLY A 26 -4.53 0.11 2.95
N PHE A 27 -3.57 0.93 2.55
CA PHE A 27 -2.63 0.61 1.48
C PHE A 27 -1.42 1.53 1.54
N GLY A 28 -0.29 1.01 1.09
CA GLY A 28 0.90 1.79 0.81
C GLY A 28 0.81 2.45 -0.56
N PHE A 29 1.31 3.67 -0.68
CA PHE A 29 1.49 4.31 -1.99
C PHE A 29 2.77 5.16 -2.05
N ARG A 30 3.19 5.48 -3.26
CA ARG A 30 4.30 6.39 -3.55
C ARG A 30 4.04 7.08 -4.89
N SER A 31 4.10 8.41 -4.92
CA SER A 31 3.93 9.18 -6.15
C SER A 31 4.44 10.62 -6.01
N THR A 32 4.74 11.25 -7.14
CA THR A 32 4.97 12.70 -7.27
C THR A 32 3.81 13.39 -7.98
N GLN A 33 2.69 12.70 -8.21
CA GLN A 33 1.51 13.23 -8.88
C GLN A 33 0.57 13.85 -7.86
N ASP A 34 0.31 15.15 -7.98
CA ASP A 34 -0.54 15.89 -7.03
C ASP A 34 -2.03 15.55 -7.10
N SER A 35 -2.48 14.86 -8.15
CA SER A 35 -3.89 14.49 -8.30
C SER A 35 -4.06 13.12 -8.92
N GLY A 36 -4.82 12.24 -8.29
CA GLY A 36 -5.04 10.89 -8.82
C GLY A 36 -5.90 10.01 -7.93
N LEU A 37 -6.72 9.15 -8.54
CA LEU A 37 -7.53 8.17 -7.82
C LEU A 37 -6.68 6.98 -7.36
N LEU A 38 -6.61 6.73 -6.06
CA LEU A 38 -5.79 5.65 -5.48
C LEU A 38 -6.61 4.39 -5.23
N TYR A 39 -7.79 4.54 -4.63
CA TYR A 39 -8.63 3.45 -4.13
C TYR A 39 -10.09 3.80 -4.38
N HIS A 40 -10.87 2.85 -4.92
CA HIS A 40 -12.29 3.03 -5.14
C HIS A 40 -13.06 1.72 -4.90
N ARG A 41 -13.97 1.74 -3.93
CA ARG A 41 -14.95 0.67 -3.70
C ARG A 41 -16.35 1.23 -3.84
N ALA A 42 -17.08 0.77 -4.85
CA ALA A 42 -18.48 1.15 -5.05
C ALA A 42 -19.41 0.47 -4.03
N SER A 43 -20.46 1.16 -3.63
CA SER A 43 -21.55 0.61 -2.82
C SER A 43 -22.86 1.35 -3.15
N PRO A 44 -24.03 0.71 -3.03
CA PRO A 44 -25.33 1.35 -3.27
C PRO A 44 -25.57 2.62 -2.44
N VAL A 45 -24.97 2.71 -1.25
CA VAL A 45 -25.10 3.87 -0.36
C VAL A 45 -24.14 5.03 -0.70
N GLY A 46 -23.16 4.79 -1.58
CA GLY A 46 -22.11 5.73 -1.94
C GLY A 46 -20.72 5.08 -1.98
N PRO A 47 -19.72 5.70 -2.60
CA PRO A 47 -18.39 5.11 -2.74
C PRO A 47 -17.56 5.23 -1.45
N CYS A 48 -16.59 4.33 -1.29
CA CYS A 48 -15.42 4.55 -0.45
C CYS A 48 -14.23 4.81 -1.38
N GLU A 49 -13.74 6.04 -1.37
CA GLU A 49 -12.77 6.53 -2.33
C GLU A 49 -11.61 7.24 -1.63
N VAL A 50 -10.38 6.91 -2.02
CA VAL A 50 -9.17 7.64 -1.61
C VAL A 50 -8.50 8.20 -2.85
N SER A 51 -8.19 9.50 -2.82
CA SER A 51 -7.55 10.21 -3.92
C SER A 51 -6.49 11.19 -3.43
N LEU A 52 -5.54 11.51 -4.29
CA LEU A 52 -4.68 12.69 -4.14
C LEU A 52 -5.38 13.91 -4.72
N GLN A 53 -5.38 15.01 -3.98
CA GLN A 53 -5.94 16.29 -4.41
C GLN A 53 -5.00 17.43 -3.98
N GLN A 54 -4.26 18.00 -4.93
CA GLN A 54 -3.19 18.96 -4.67
C GLN A 54 -2.11 18.39 -3.74
N GLY A 55 -1.82 17.09 -3.88
CA GLY A 55 -0.87 16.34 -3.05
C GLY A 55 -1.43 15.85 -1.73
N HIS A 56 -2.57 16.36 -1.26
CA HIS A 56 -3.22 15.90 -0.04
C HIS A 56 -3.95 14.57 -0.24
N VAL A 57 -3.97 13.71 0.77
CA VAL A 57 -4.79 12.49 0.76
C VAL A 57 -6.20 12.88 1.19
N THR A 58 -7.18 12.64 0.31
CA THR A 58 -8.60 12.84 0.58
C THR A 58 -9.30 11.48 0.58
N LEU A 59 -9.97 11.15 1.68
CA LEU A 59 -10.88 10.01 1.81
C LEU A 59 -12.33 10.52 1.77
N ARG A 60 -13.07 10.07 0.77
CA ARG A 60 -14.53 10.19 0.71
C ARG A 60 -15.14 8.85 1.06
N PHE A 61 -15.74 8.76 2.24
CA PHE A 61 -16.48 7.60 2.69
C PHE A 61 -17.98 7.92 2.67
N VAL A 62 -18.69 7.42 1.66
CA VAL A 62 -20.10 7.69 1.41
C VAL A 62 -20.34 9.20 1.22
N THR A 63 -20.87 9.88 2.24
CA THR A 63 -21.10 11.33 2.27
C THR A 63 -20.04 12.09 3.06
N THR A 64 -19.23 11.39 3.86
CA THR A 64 -18.26 12.01 4.77
C THR A 64 -16.91 12.11 4.09
N GLU A 65 -16.37 13.32 3.97
CA GLU A 65 -15.05 13.56 3.41
C GLU A 65 -14.07 14.03 4.49
N VAL A 66 -12.94 13.34 4.61
CA VAL A 66 -11.80 13.72 5.45
C VAL A 66 -10.56 13.92 4.58
N LYS A 67 -9.75 14.91 4.91
CA LYS A 67 -8.59 15.33 4.11
C LYS A 67 -7.41 15.64 5.02
N THR A 68 -6.22 15.27 4.59
CA THR A 68 -4.99 15.57 5.32
C THR A 68 -4.65 17.06 5.31
N PRO A 69 -4.06 17.60 6.39
CA PRO A 69 -3.61 18.99 6.41
C PRO A 69 -2.36 19.24 5.56
N GLY A 70 -1.55 18.21 5.32
CA GLY A 70 -0.34 18.26 4.49
C GLY A 70 -0.42 17.36 3.25
N GLY A 71 0.53 17.57 2.34
CA GLY A 71 0.69 16.77 1.13
C GLY A 71 1.58 15.53 1.33
N PHE A 72 1.28 14.48 0.59
CA PHE A 72 1.95 13.18 0.59
C PHE A 72 2.31 12.70 -0.83
N ALA A 73 2.36 13.63 -1.79
CA ALA A 73 2.82 13.40 -3.17
C ALA A 73 4.29 13.85 -3.34
N ASP A 74 5.14 13.52 -2.38
CA ASP A 74 6.55 13.94 -2.30
C ASP A 74 7.53 12.93 -2.95
N GLY A 75 7.01 11.81 -3.46
CA GLY A 75 7.81 10.72 -4.00
C GLY A 75 8.36 9.75 -2.96
N SER A 76 8.04 9.91 -1.67
CA SER A 76 8.32 8.97 -0.58
C SER A 76 7.23 7.89 -0.48
N PRO A 77 7.53 6.71 0.10
CA PRO A 77 6.51 5.73 0.43
C PRO A 77 5.73 6.18 1.68
N HIS A 78 4.39 6.18 1.57
CA HIS A 78 3.46 6.44 2.66
C HIS A 78 2.48 5.29 2.82
N TYR A 79 1.96 5.08 4.03
CA TYR A 79 0.88 4.13 4.28
C TYR A 79 -0.38 4.85 4.74
N VAL A 80 -1.46 4.70 3.97
CA VAL A 80 -2.79 5.20 4.33
C VAL A 80 -3.55 4.10 5.05
N ALA A 81 -4.13 4.41 6.19
CA ALA A 81 -5.09 3.54 6.87
C ALA A 81 -6.33 4.33 7.23
N PHE A 82 -7.50 3.73 7.10
CA PHE A 82 -8.75 4.39 7.46
C PHE A 82 -9.74 3.44 8.09
N TYR A 83 -10.50 4.00 9.04
CA TYR A 83 -11.51 3.29 9.80
C TYR A 83 -12.82 4.06 9.71
N SER A 84 -13.93 3.33 9.65
CA SER A 84 -15.28 3.88 9.69
C SER A 84 -16.14 3.00 10.58
N ASN A 85 -16.98 3.62 11.40
CA ASN A 85 -17.99 2.93 12.20
C ASN A 85 -19.19 3.85 12.41
N THR A 86 -20.13 3.48 13.28
CA THR A 86 -21.33 4.28 13.54
C THR A 86 -21.06 5.71 14.03
N THR A 87 -19.90 5.98 14.63
CA THR A 87 -19.53 7.29 15.16
C THR A 87 -18.86 8.21 14.15
N GLY A 88 -18.14 7.69 13.15
CA GLY A 88 -17.47 8.56 12.18
C GLY A 88 -16.43 7.86 11.31
N VAL A 89 -15.57 8.68 10.72
CA VAL A 89 -14.52 8.28 9.78
C VAL A 89 -13.18 8.84 10.26
N TRP A 90 -12.16 7.99 10.33
CA TRP A 90 -10.80 8.34 10.70
C TRP A 90 -9.86 8.06 9.54
N LEU A 91 -8.98 9.01 9.25
CA LEU A 91 -7.90 8.88 8.27
C LEU A 91 -6.55 8.99 8.97
N TYR A 92 -5.73 7.96 8.80
CA TYR A 92 -4.35 7.90 9.23
C TYR A 92 -3.44 7.86 8.02
N VAL A 93 -2.30 8.53 8.13
CA VAL A 93 -1.18 8.38 7.21
C VAL A 93 0.08 8.23 8.05
N ASP A 94 0.88 7.20 7.75
CA ASP A 94 2.09 6.83 8.48
C ASP A 94 1.85 6.68 10.00
N ASP A 95 0.78 5.96 10.35
CA ASP A 95 0.30 5.72 11.72
C ASP A 95 -0.09 6.97 12.52
N GLN A 96 -0.16 8.14 11.87
CA GLN A 96 -0.59 9.39 12.49
C GLN A 96 -2.01 9.75 12.07
N LEU A 97 -2.87 10.04 13.05
CA LEU A 97 -4.23 10.53 12.79
C LEU A 97 -4.16 11.90 12.10
N GLN A 98 -4.67 11.97 10.88
CA GLN A 98 -4.68 13.19 10.08
C GLN A 98 -5.96 13.99 10.31
N GLN A 99 -7.10 13.29 10.30
CA GLN A 99 -8.40 13.88 10.56
C GLN A 99 -9.42 12.82 10.99
N MET A 100 -10.34 13.21 11.85
CA MET A 100 -11.57 12.48 12.12
C MET A 100 -12.77 13.40 11.89
N LYS A 101 -13.83 12.86 11.28
CA LYS A 101 -15.13 13.54 11.22
C LYS A 101 -16.25 12.57 11.58
N PRO A 102 -17.25 13.01 12.35
CA PRO A 102 -18.47 12.24 12.52
C PRO A 102 -19.21 12.12 11.18
N HIS A 103 -20.04 11.09 11.04
CA HIS A 103 -20.89 10.97 9.86
C HIS A 103 -21.84 12.17 9.74
N GLN A 104 -21.93 12.74 8.54
CA GLN A 104 -22.84 13.83 8.27
C GLN A 104 -24.19 13.30 7.80
N GLY A 105 -25.25 13.67 8.53
CA GLY A 105 -26.63 13.33 8.22
C GLY A 105 -27.11 12.00 8.82
N PRO A 106 -28.42 11.71 8.69
CA PRO A 106 -28.97 10.42 9.11
C PRO A 106 -28.30 9.27 8.33
N PRO A 107 -28.14 8.08 8.95
CA PRO A 107 -27.54 6.94 8.28
C PRO A 107 -28.27 6.67 6.95
N PRO A 108 -27.53 6.37 5.85
CA PRO A 108 -28.14 6.08 4.57
C PRO A 108 -29.20 5.00 4.75
N ARG A 109 -30.45 5.32 4.42
CA ARG A 109 -31.53 4.33 4.49
C ARG A 109 -31.18 3.24 3.47
N PRO A 110 -31.18 1.95 3.84
CA PRO A 110 -30.99 0.88 2.88
C PRO A 110 -32.08 1.01 1.83
N GLN A 111 -31.75 1.46 0.63
CA GLN A 111 -32.66 1.32 -0.48
C GLN A 111 -32.64 -0.15 -0.88
N PRO A 112 -33.80 -0.79 -1.11
CA PRO A 112 -33.85 -2.13 -1.70
C PRO A 112 -33.47 -2.03 -3.18
N GLN A 113 -32.21 -1.68 -3.44
CA GLN A 113 -31.59 -1.87 -4.72
C GLN A 113 -30.99 -3.29 -4.70
N PRO A 114 -31.19 -4.09 -5.75
CA PRO A 114 -30.52 -5.38 -5.84
C PRO A 114 -29.02 -5.14 -5.69
N GLN A 115 -28.45 -5.71 -4.63
CA GLN A 115 -27.00 -5.72 -4.47
C GLN A 115 -26.44 -6.34 -5.75
N PRO A 116 -25.45 -5.72 -6.42
CA PRO A 116 -24.92 -6.26 -7.66
C PRO A 116 -24.59 -7.74 -7.45
N GLU A 117 -25.19 -8.62 -8.26
CA GLU A 117 -24.91 -10.04 -8.20
C GLU A 117 -23.42 -10.24 -8.53
N GLY A 118 -22.62 -10.56 -7.51
CA GLY A 118 -21.19 -10.77 -7.66
C GLY A 118 -20.38 -10.35 -6.43
N PRO A 119 -19.10 -10.74 -6.37
CA PRO A 119 -18.20 -10.34 -5.30
C PRO A 119 -18.00 -8.82 -5.30
N HIS A 120 -17.84 -8.25 -4.10
CA HIS A 120 -17.47 -6.84 -3.98
C HIS A 120 -16.17 -6.57 -4.75
N ARG A 121 -16.07 -5.44 -5.44
CA ARG A 121 -14.88 -5.07 -6.22
C ARG A 121 -14.18 -3.86 -5.63
N LEU A 122 -12.86 -3.90 -5.67
CA LEU A 122 -11.97 -2.80 -5.39
C LEU A 122 -11.22 -2.43 -6.67
N LEU A 123 -11.29 -1.16 -7.05
CA LEU A 123 -10.51 -0.60 -8.15
C LEU A 123 -9.38 0.23 -7.55
N LEU A 124 -8.14 -0.04 -7.98
CA LEU A 124 -6.97 0.74 -7.60
C LEU A 124 -6.46 1.56 -8.77
N GLY A 125 -5.95 2.75 -8.48
CA GLY A 125 -5.21 3.59 -9.42
C GLY A 125 -6.04 4.28 -10.51
N GLY A 126 -7.34 4.04 -10.61
CA GLY A 126 -8.18 4.64 -11.64
C GLY A 126 -9.55 3.97 -11.80
N LEU A 127 -10.32 4.46 -12.77
CA LEU A 127 -11.57 3.86 -13.23
C LEU A 127 -11.50 3.65 -14.75
N GLY A 128 -12.32 2.72 -15.27
CA GLY A 128 -12.42 2.46 -16.71
C GLY A 128 -13.32 3.43 -17.48
N ALA A 129 -14.08 4.28 -16.78
CA ALA A 129 -14.95 5.30 -17.38
C ALA A 129 -14.37 6.70 -17.18
N SER A 130 -14.75 7.65 -18.05
CA SER A 130 -14.39 9.07 -17.93
C SER A 130 -14.85 9.60 -16.56
N ASN A 131 -13.90 9.76 -15.65
CA ASN A 131 -14.08 10.26 -14.31
C ASN A 131 -13.52 11.69 -14.22
N THR A 132 -14.03 12.48 -13.27
CA THR A 132 -13.48 13.82 -12.99
C THR A 132 -12.09 13.77 -12.35
N ILE A 133 -11.74 12.64 -11.72
CA ILE A 133 -10.47 12.42 -11.03
C ILE A 133 -9.52 11.66 -11.94
N ARG A 134 -8.32 12.20 -12.16
CA ARG A 134 -7.31 11.56 -13.03
C ARG A 134 -6.91 10.17 -12.53
N ASN A 135 -6.49 9.31 -13.43
CA ASN A 135 -5.85 8.05 -13.07
C ASN A 135 -4.46 8.32 -12.44
N PHE A 136 -4.09 7.43 -11.53
CA PHE A 136 -2.89 7.52 -10.72
C PHE A 136 -1.67 6.96 -11.48
N SER A 137 -0.55 7.65 -11.29
CA SER A 137 0.79 7.24 -11.69
C SER A 137 1.64 7.14 -10.44
N GLY A 138 2.30 6.00 -10.25
CA GLY A 138 3.06 5.72 -9.05
C GLY A 138 2.97 4.27 -8.65
N CYS A 139 3.19 3.99 -7.38
CA CYS A 139 3.18 2.65 -6.82
C CYS A 139 2.08 2.51 -5.77
N ILE A 140 1.36 1.38 -5.76
CA ILE A 140 0.48 0.96 -4.67
C ILE A 140 0.93 -0.43 -4.19
N THR A 141 1.04 -0.61 -2.88
CA THR A 141 1.54 -1.82 -2.20
C THR A 141 0.70 -2.14 -0.96
N ASN A 142 0.84 -3.36 -0.43
CA ASN A 142 0.33 -3.76 0.88
C ASN A 142 -1.13 -3.36 1.13
N VAL A 143 -1.97 -3.55 0.12
CA VAL A 143 -3.40 -3.23 0.17
C VAL A 143 -4.07 -4.20 1.13
N PHE A 144 -4.78 -3.67 2.10
CA PHE A 144 -5.45 -4.41 3.15
C PHE A 144 -6.92 -3.99 3.19
N VAL A 145 -7.82 -4.97 3.31
CA VAL A 145 -9.23 -4.75 3.60
C VAL A 145 -9.62 -5.77 4.65
N GLN A 146 -10.23 -5.33 5.75
CA GLN A 146 -10.64 -6.22 6.82
C GLN A 146 -11.69 -7.21 6.31
N ARG A 147 -11.41 -8.50 6.55
CA ARG A 147 -12.30 -9.60 6.22
C ARG A 147 -13.20 -9.92 7.40
N LEU A 148 -14.43 -10.32 7.14
CA LEU A 148 -15.38 -10.85 8.11
C LEU A 148 -14.95 -12.24 8.60
N MET A 149 -14.36 -13.05 7.71
CA MET A 149 -13.97 -14.43 7.96
C MET A 149 -12.55 -14.70 7.48
N GLY A 150 -11.87 -15.66 8.13
CA GLY A 150 -10.52 -16.09 7.79
C GLY A 150 -9.41 -15.15 8.28
N PRO A 151 -8.15 -15.45 7.93
CA PRO A 151 -6.99 -14.70 8.39
C PRO A 151 -6.94 -13.30 7.75
N GLN A 152 -6.59 -12.31 8.57
CA GLN A 152 -6.35 -10.94 8.11
C GLN A 152 -4.98 -10.86 7.42
N ARG A 153 -4.97 -10.47 6.15
CA ARG A 153 -3.74 -10.37 5.34
C ARG A 153 -3.91 -9.36 4.22
N VAL A 154 -2.80 -8.86 3.71
CA VAL A 154 -2.78 -8.03 2.50
C VAL A 154 -3.29 -8.81 1.30
N LEU A 155 -3.91 -8.10 0.36
CA LEU A 155 -4.38 -8.64 -0.90
C LEU A 155 -3.20 -8.99 -1.81
N ASP A 156 -3.30 -10.13 -2.49
CA ASP A 156 -2.36 -10.47 -3.56
C ASP A 156 -2.80 -9.72 -4.83
N LEU A 157 -2.06 -8.67 -5.18
CA LEU A 157 -2.35 -7.84 -6.36
C LEU A 157 -2.15 -8.57 -7.69
N GLN A 158 -1.48 -9.73 -7.70
CA GLN A 158 -1.35 -10.57 -8.89
C GLN A 158 -2.65 -11.32 -9.20
N GLN A 159 -3.52 -11.55 -8.21
CA GLN A 159 -4.85 -12.17 -8.39
C GLN A 159 -5.91 -11.16 -8.86
N ASN A 160 -5.51 -10.19 -9.69
CA ASN A 160 -6.41 -9.19 -10.25
C ASN A 160 -7.24 -9.75 -11.40
N VAL A 161 -8.36 -9.09 -11.72
CA VAL A 161 -9.29 -9.51 -12.78
C VAL A 161 -9.19 -8.62 -14.02
N GLY A 162 -7.97 -8.45 -14.53
CA GLY A 162 -7.71 -7.72 -15.79
C GLY A 162 -7.26 -6.27 -15.57
N GLY A 163 -6.09 -6.09 -14.95
CA GLY A 163 -5.45 -4.78 -14.85
C GLY A 163 -5.09 -4.17 -16.21
N ILE A 164 -5.25 -2.85 -16.33
CA ILE A 164 -4.90 -2.08 -17.54
C ILE A 164 -3.79 -1.10 -17.17
N ASN A 165 -2.73 -1.06 -17.97
CA ASN A 165 -1.61 -0.13 -17.84
C ASN A 165 -0.99 -0.12 -16.42
N VAL A 166 -0.67 -1.33 -15.96
CA VAL A 166 -0.03 -1.63 -14.68
C VAL A 166 1.12 -2.61 -14.89
N SER A 167 2.13 -2.55 -14.03
CA SER A 167 3.26 -3.48 -14.03
C SER A 167 3.57 -3.99 -12.62
N SER A 168 4.10 -5.21 -12.55
CA SER A 168 4.42 -5.88 -11.29
C SER A 168 5.61 -5.23 -10.58
N GLY A 169 5.55 -5.22 -9.25
CA GLY A 169 6.58 -4.60 -8.41
C GLY A 169 6.48 -3.08 -8.35
N CYS A 170 7.42 -2.49 -7.61
CA CYS A 170 7.65 -1.05 -7.57
C CYS A 170 9.16 -0.84 -7.57
N ALA A 171 9.66 -0.03 -8.51
CA ALA A 171 11.07 0.32 -8.50
C ALA A 171 11.37 1.15 -7.24
N PRO A 172 12.51 0.89 -6.56
CA PRO A 172 13.02 1.81 -5.55
C PRO A 172 13.11 3.22 -6.14
N ALA A 173 13.04 4.24 -5.29
CA ALA A 173 13.43 5.57 -5.75
C ALA A 173 14.81 5.44 -6.38
N ALA A 174 14.97 5.85 -7.64
CA ALA A 174 16.31 6.09 -8.15
C ALA A 174 16.97 6.98 -7.09
N PRO A 175 18.15 6.60 -6.54
CA PRO A 175 18.82 7.46 -5.59
C PRO A 175 18.93 8.81 -6.29
N GLY A 176 18.19 9.79 -5.76
CA GLY A 176 18.23 11.14 -6.27
C GLY A 176 19.71 11.48 -6.39
N THR A 177 20.09 12.06 -7.51
CA THR A 177 21.38 12.72 -7.66
C THR A 177 21.56 13.61 -6.45
N GLN A 178 22.25 13.09 -5.43
CA GLN A 178 22.77 13.87 -4.34
C GLN A 178 23.72 14.81 -5.06
N THR A 179 23.27 16.03 -5.31
CA THR A 179 24.15 17.15 -5.55
C THR A 179 25.23 17.04 -4.49
N PRO A 180 26.52 16.94 -4.86
CA PRO A 180 27.58 16.84 -3.87
C PRO A 180 27.46 18.08 -2.99
N VAL A 181 27.02 17.89 -1.75
CA VAL A 181 27.12 18.92 -0.73
C VAL A 181 28.61 19.24 -0.68
N GLN A 182 28.96 20.47 -1.06
CA GLN A 182 30.32 20.99 -0.99
C GLN A 182 30.76 20.88 0.47
N ALA A 183 31.60 19.88 0.75
CA ALA A 183 32.31 19.79 2.01
C ALA A 183 33.22 21.04 2.15
N PRO A 184 33.34 21.62 3.36
CA PRO A 184 34.17 22.80 3.56
C PRO A 184 35.63 22.47 3.22
N ARG A 185 36.25 23.36 2.42
CA ARG A 185 37.65 23.31 2.03
C ARG A 185 38.54 23.34 3.28
N GLY A 186 39.19 22.22 3.57
CA GLY A 186 40.27 22.16 4.55
C GLY A 186 40.99 20.83 4.50
N LEU A 187 42.32 20.88 4.32
CA LEU A 187 43.29 19.78 4.30
C LEU A 187 43.48 19.10 2.93
N GLN A 188 44.36 19.71 2.14
CA GLN A 188 45.05 19.04 1.03
C GLN A 188 45.85 17.86 1.57
N ALA A 189 45.52 16.65 1.12
CA ALA A 189 46.41 15.50 1.16
C ALA A 189 46.56 14.96 -0.26
N THR A 190 47.81 14.74 -0.64
CA THR A 190 48.34 14.41 -1.96
C THR A 190 47.57 13.33 -2.72
N VAL A 191 47.34 13.59 -4.01
CA VAL A 191 46.74 12.70 -5.00
C VAL A 191 47.60 11.43 -5.15
N ALA A 192 47.11 10.31 -4.61
CA ALA A 192 47.55 8.99 -5.00
C ALA A 192 46.52 8.38 -5.97
N GLN A 193 46.95 8.10 -7.19
CA GLN A 193 46.17 7.42 -8.23
C GLN A 193 45.57 6.12 -7.68
N LYS A 194 44.24 6.02 -7.63
CA LYS A 194 43.55 4.79 -7.20
C LYS A 194 43.36 3.88 -8.41
N VAL A 195 44.29 2.94 -8.52
CA VAL A 195 44.25 1.75 -9.39
C VAL A 195 42.89 1.05 -9.25
N SER A 196 42.35 0.55 -10.36
CA SER A 196 41.14 -0.26 -10.42
C SER A 196 41.19 -1.39 -9.38
N ARG A 197 40.34 -1.29 -8.36
CA ARG A 197 40.14 -2.41 -7.43
C ARG A 197 39.22 -3.40 -8.13
N HIS A 198 39.83 -4.46 -8.67
CA HIS A 198 39.15 -5.74 -8.86
C HIS A 198 38.32 -6.05 -7.61
N THR A 199 37.04 -6.34 -7.82
CA THR A 199 36.10 -6.84 -6.84
C THR A 199 36.73 -8.01 -6.09
N ARG A 200 37.21 -7.77 -4.87
CA ARG A 200 37.50 -8.88 -3.95
C ARG A 200 36.15 -9.45 -3.56
N GLN A 201 35.85 -10.63 -4.07
CA GLN A 201 34.85 -11.52 -3.49
C GLN A 201 35.18 -11.65 -2.00
N PRO A 202 34.23 -11.40 -1.07
CA PRO A 202 34.47 -11.67 0.34
C PRO A 202 34.72 -13.17 0.45
N THR A 203 35.86 -13.56 1.03
CA THR A 203 36.09 -14.93 1.47
C THR A 203 34.96 -15.29 2.43
N GLN A 204 34.11 -16.22 1.99
CA GLN A 204 33.00 -16.74 2.77
C GLN A 204 33.57 -17.35 4.06
N ASP A 205 33.22 -16.75 5.19
CA ASP A 205 33.66 -17.25 6.49
C ASP A 205 33.06 -18.65 6.68
N SER A 206 33.93 -19.63 6.97
CA SER A 206 33.53 -21.03 7.15
C SER A 206 32.48 -21.21 8.27
N ALA A 207 32.41 -20.27 9.22
CA ALA A 207 31.40 -20.22 10.26
C ALA A 207 29.99 -19.79 9.76
N CYS A 208 29.88 -19.22 8.55
CA CYS A 208 28.64 -18.75 7.94
C CYS A 208 28.09 -19.72 6.88
N THR A 209 28.44 -21.01 6.97
CA THR A 209 27.93 -22.04 6.06
C THR A 209 26.71 -22.70 6.73
N PRO A 210 25.48 -22.54 6.22
CA PRO A 210 24.32 -23.20 6.81
C PRO A 210 24.49 -24.73 6.70
N PRO A 211 24.34 -25.47 7.80
CA PRO A 211 24.45 -26.92 7.75
C PRO A 211 23.18 -27.49 7.12
N ARG A 212 23.28 -27.95 5.86
CA ARG A 212 22.28 -28.66 5.05
C ARG A 212 21.30 -27.79 4.23
N PRO A 213 20.79 -28.30 3.09
CA PRO A 213 19.72 -27.62 2.36
C PRO A 213 18.49 -27.53 3.26
N LEU A 214 18.13 -26.30 3.62
CA LEU A 214 16.92 -26.00 4.36
C LEU A 214 15.72 -26.23 3.44
N GLY A 215 14.88 -27.19 3.82
CA GLY A 215 13.64 -27.46 3.11
C GLY A 215 12.71 -26.26 3.19
N THR A 216 12.03 -25.95 2.08
CA THR A 216 11.05 -24.87 2.01
C THR A 216 9.90 -25.17 2.97
N ILE A 217 9.74 -24.35 4.01
CA ILE A 217 8.62 -24.46 4.93
C ILE A 217 7.37 -23.93 4.21
N HIS A 218 6.28 -24.72 4.25
CA HIS A 218 5.02 -24.34 3.61
C HIS A 218 4.47 -23.06 4.27
N GLY A 219 4.36 -21.96 3.51
CA GLY A 219 3.81 -20.68 3.99
C GLY A 219 4.81 -19.54 4.22
N THR A 220 6.08 -19.69 3.86
CA THR A 220 7.07 -18.59 3.95
C THR A 220 7.20 -17.79 2.65
N TYR A 221 7.39 -16.47 2.75
CA TYR A 221 7.66 -15.59 1.61
C TYR A 221 9.14 -15.22 1.55
N GLN A 222 9.73 -15.30 0.35
CA GLN A 222 11.09 -14.82 0.09
C GLN A 222 11.05 -13.30 -0.15
N PHE A 223 11.79 -12.53 0.65
CA PHE A 223 12.02 -11.12 0.39
C PHE A 223 13.39 -10.92 -0.27
N GLY A 224 13.46 -9.97 -1.21
CA GLY A 224 14.61 -9.73 -2.08
C GLY A 224 15.95 -9.80 -1.35
N GLY A 225 16.79 -10.75 -1.80
CA GLY A 225 18.09 -11.11 -1.26
C GLY A 225 18.58 -12.40 -1.93
N PRO A 226 19.84 -12.85 -1.69
CA PRO A 226 20.31 -14.14 -2.20
C PRO A 226 19.39 -15.28 -1.73
N LEU A 227 19.34 -16.38 -2.50
CA LEU A 227 18.42 -17.53 -2.33
C LEU A 227 18.38 -18.15 -0.90
N SER A 228 19.34 -17.80 -0.04
CA SER A 228 19.46 -18.27 1.34
C SER A 228 18.79 -17.38 2.39
N SER A 229 18.18 -16.24 2.01
CA SER A 229 17.51 -15.34 2.96
C SER A 229 16.01 -15.64 3.05
N TYR A 230 15.56 -16.22 4.17
CA TYR A 230 14.15 -16.42 4.50
C TYR A 230 13.86 -15.94 5.93
N LEU A 231 12.62 -15.53 6.17
CA LEU A 231 12.14 -15.06 7.48
C LEU A 231 11.24 -16.16 8.06
N GLU A 232 11.64 -16.72 9.19
CA GLU A 232 10.90 -17.77 9.88
C GLU A 232 10.01 -17.14 10.96
N PHE A 233 8.70 -17.39 10.88
CA PHE A 233 7.78 -17.01 11.95
C PHE A 233 7.72 -18.16 12.93
N THR A 234 8.26 -17.98 14.13
CA THR A 234 7.97 -18.91 15.24
C THR A 234 6.48 -18.81 15.54
N ALA A 235 5.77 -19.93 15.42
CA ALA A 235 4.35 -20.00 15.75
C ALA A 235 4.14 -19.42 17.16
N VAL A 236 3.29 -18.39 17.26
CA VAL A 236 2.78 -17.96 18.57
C VAL A 236 1.94 -19.11 19.07
N LEU A 237 2.39 -19.76 20.14
CA LEU A 237 1.62 -20.79 20.82
C LEU A 237 0.23 -20.21 21.13
N ALA A 238 -0.81 -20.96 20.80
CA ALA A 238 -2.18 -20.59 21.09
C ALA A 238 -2.31 -20.18 22.57
N PRO A 239 -3.19 -19.22 22.91
CA PRO A 239 -3.45 -18.91 24.31
C PRO A 239 -3.89 -20.21 25.00
N PHE A 240 -3.32 -20.48 26.17
CA PHE A 240 -3.80 -21.55 27.05
C PHE A 240 -5.31 -21.36 27.27
N GLU A 241 -6.13 -22.28 26.75
CA GLU A 241 -7.47 -22.46 27.27
C GLU A 241 -7.35 -23.09 28.66
N ASN A 242 -7.75 -22.35 29.68
CA ASN A 242 -7.96 -22.89 31.02
C ASN A 242 -9.46 -23.00 31.26
N TRP A 243 -9.85 -24.20 31.74
CA TRP A 243 -11.17 -24.67 32.16
C TRP A 243 -12.05 -23.66 32.89
#